data_AF-A0A7J9KPX4-F1
#
_entry.id   AF-A0A7J9KPX4-F1
#
_cell.length_a   1.000
_cell.length_b   1.000
_cell.length_c   1.000
_cell.angle_alpha   90.00
_cell.angle_beta   90.00
_cell.angle_gamma   90.00
#
_symmetry.space_group_name_H-M   'P 1'
#
loop_
_entity.id
_entity.type
_entity.pdbx_description
1 polymer ?
#
loop_
_entity_poly.entity_id
_entity_poly.type
_entity_poly.pdbx_seq_one_letter_code
_entity_poly.pdbx_strand_id
1 'polypeptide(L)' 'MGRKWELSFCLGMRPWIVVAYLAPVAATAIVFLIYPIGQGSFSDGMPLGISGTFNFMIVF' A
#
# COMPACT_ATOMS: atom_id res chain seq x y z
N MET A 1 9.93 -1.03 3.78
CA MET A 1 10.20 -0.21 4.98
C MET A 1 11.66 -0.29 5.43
N GLY A 2 12.13 -1.48 5.84
CA GLY A 2 13.43 -1.66 6.52
C GLY A 2 14.61 -0.97 5.86
N ARG A 3 14.81 -1.19 4.54
CA ARG A 3 15.93 -0.56 3.81
C ARG A 3 15.97 0.98 3.86
N LYS A 4 14.81 1.65 3.89
CA LYS A 4 14.76 3.13 3.97
C LYS A 4 15.21 3.63 5.35
N TRP A 5 14.84 2.89 6.39
CA TRP A 5 15.26 3.19 7.75
C TRP A 5 16.74 2.87 7.96
N GLU A 6 17.18 1.68 7.53
CA GLU A 6 18.57 1.21 7.66
C GLU A 6 19.55 2.15 6.95
N LEU A 7 19.22 2.58 5.73
CA LEU A 7 20.06 3.54 4.99
C LEU A 7 20.07 4.93 5.65
N SER A 8 18.93 5.38 6.18
CA SER A 8 18.89 6.65 6.93
C SER A 8 19.75 6.57 8.20
N PHE A 9 19.72 5.42 8.89
CA PHE A 9 20.51 5.17 10.09
C PHE A 9 22.01 5.11 9.78
N CYS A 10 22.43 4.35 8.76
CA CYS A 10 23.82 4.26 8.33
C CYS A 10 24.39 5.60 7.88
N LEU A 11 23.57 6.50 7.32
CA LEU A 11 23.99 7.84 6.89
C LEU A 11 23.80 8.92 7.97
N GLY A 12 23.33 8.57 9.18
CA GLY A 12 23.04 9.55 10.23
C GLY A 12 21.94 10.57 9.88
N MET A 13 21.11 10.25 8.89
CA MET A 13 20.01 11.09 8.43
C MET A 13 18.78 10.94 9.34
N ARG A 14 17.95 11.98 9.41
CA ARG A 14 16.67 11.89 10.14
C ARG A 14 15.74 10.87 9.44
N PRO A 15 15.14 9.92 10.18
CA PRO A 15 14.43 8.77 9.60
C PRO A 15 13.01 9.08 9.05
N TRP A 16 12.69 10.33 8.73
CA TRP A 16 11.33 10.70 8.32
C TRP A 16 10.91 10.10 6.96
N ILE A 17 11.86 9.67 6.14
CA ILE A 17 11.58 9.00 4.84
C ILE A 17 10.82 7.69 5.04
N VAL A 18 11.14 6.91 6.09
CA VAL A 18 10.40 5.67 6.36
C VAL A 18 8.98 5.97 6.83
N VAL A 19 8.79 7.05 7.57
CA VAL A 19 7.47 7.49 8.07
C VAL A 19 6.58 7.98 6.93
N ALA A 20 7.08 8.85 6.05
CA ALA A 20 6.31 9.30 4.88
C ALA A 20 5.92 8.13 3.96
N TYR A 21 6.79 7.13 3.84
CA TYR A 21 6.50 5.95 3.04
C TYR A 21 5.44 5.03 3.65
N LEU A 22 5.04 5.21 4.93
CA LEU A 22 3.94 4.45 5.54
C LEU A 22 2.60 4.72 4.87
N ALA A 23 2.36 5.95 4.41
CA ALA A 23 1.10 6.32 3.76
C ALA A 23 0.77 5.45 2.53
N PRO A 24 1.64 5.35 1.50
CA PRO A 24 1.34 4.49 0.35
C PRO A 24 1.35 2.99 0.69
N VAL A 25 2.13 2.56 1.70
CA VAL A 25 2.13 1.17 2.15
C VAL A 25 0.80 0.79 2.81
N ALA A 26 0.25 1.68 3.64
CA ALA A 26 -1.07 1.50 4.24
C ALA A 26 -2.17 1.50 3.17
N ALA A 27 -2.13 2.44 2.22
CA ALA A 27 -3.10 2.47 1.12
C ALA A 27 -3.10 1.16 0.30
N THR A 28 -1.92 0.65 -0.02
CA THR A 28 -1.77 -0.64 -0.70
C THR A 28 -2.33 -1.79 0.14
N ALA A 29 -2.02 -1.83 1.45
CA ALA A 29 -2.54 -2.87 2.33
C ALA A 29 -4.07 -2.85 2.47
N ILE A 30 -4.68 -1.65 2.49
CA ILE A 30 -6.13 -1.52 2.56
C ILE A 30 -6.78 -2.14 1.31
N VAL A 31 -6.30 -1.75 0.14
CA VAL A 31 -6.96 -2.06 -1.13
C VAL A 31 -6.71 -3.50 -1.60
N PHE A 32 -5.54 -4.09 -1.27
CA PHE A 32 -5.20 -5.46 -1.67
C PHE A 32 -5.46 -6.51 -0.60
N LEU A 33 -5.64 -6.12 0.67
CA LEU A 33 -5.72 -7.09 1.77
C LEU A 33 -6.92 -6.85 2.68
N ILE A 34 -7.06 -5.65 3.27
CA ILE A 34 -8.15 -5.41 4.23
C ILE A 34 -9.51 -5.44 3.55
N TYR A 35 -9.64 -4.79 2.39
CA TYR A 35 -10.88 -4.75 1.62
C TYR A 35 -11.35 -6.16 1.17
N PRO A 36 -10.54 -6.99 0.48
CA PRO A 36 -10.97 -8.32 0.09
C PRO A 36 -11.24 -9.25 1.28
N ILE A 37 -10.51 -9.09 2.40
CA ILE A 37 -10.82 -9.84 3.63
C ILE A 37 -12.20 -9.42 4.18
N GLY A 38 -12.51 -8.12 4.19
CA GLY A 38 -13.82 -7.61 4.61
C GLY A 38 -14.98 -8.06 3.72
N GLN A 39 -14.73 -8.24 2.42
CA GLN A 39 -15.70 -8.77 1.45
C GLN A 39 -15.78 -10.31 1.45
N GLY A 40 -14.82 -11.01 2.07
CA GLY A 40 -14.75 -12.47 2.10
C GLY A 40 -14.20 -13.10 0.82
N SER A 41 -13.69 -12.30 -0.13
CA SER A 41 -13.10 -12.78 -1.37
C SER A 41 -11.99 -11.87 -1.89
N PHE A 42 -10.89 -12.47 -2.35
CA PHE A 42 -9.82 -11.77 -3.08
C PHE A 42 -10.20 -11.38 -4.50
N SER A 43 -11.30 -11.91 -5.05
CA SER A 43 -11.82 -11.48 -6.36
C SER A 43 -12.27 -10.02 -6.36
N ASP A 44 -12.68 -9.52 -5.20
CA ASP A 44 -13.22 -8.17 -5.04
C ASP A 44 -12.12 -7.15 -4.74
N GLY A 45 -10.88 -7.60 -4.56
CA GLY A 45 -9.72 -6.72 -4.42
C GLY A 45 -9.41 -5.96 -5.73
N MET A 46 -8.66 -4.87 -5.61
CA MET A 46 -8.26 -4.07 -6.78
C MET A 46 -7.46 -4.89 -7.80
N PRO A 47 -7.87 -4.95 -9.08
CA PRO A 47 -7.11 -5.64 -10.11
C PRO A 47 -5.82 -4.90 -10.47
N LEU A 48 -4.77 -5.66 -10.80
CA LEU A 48 -3.49 -5.13 -11.28
C LEU A 48 -3.55 -4.74 -12.76
N GLY A 49 -4.33 -3.72 -13.08
CA GLY A 49 -4.45 -3.17 -14.43
C GLY A 49 -5.11 -1.81 -14.43
N ILE A 50 -4.83 -1.00 -15.46
CA ILE A 50 -5.34 0.37 -15.57
C ILE A 50 -6.88 0.37 -15.60
N SER A 51 -7.49 -0.39 -16.51
CA SER A 51 -8.95 -0.53 -16.59
C SER A 51 -9.56 -1.14 -15.31
N GLY A 52 -8.89 -2.12 -14.71
CA GLY A 52 -9.34 -2.75 -13.46
C GLY A 52 -9.30 -1.81 -12.26
N THR A 53 -8.34 -0.88 -12.22
CA THR A 53 -8.29 0.19 -11.21
C THR A 53 -9.52 1.10 -11.33
N PHE A 54 -9.89 1.50 -12.55
CA PHE A 54 -11.10 2.28 -12.77
C PHE A 54 -12.37 1.50 -12.40
N ASN A 55 -12.44 0.21 -12.77
CA ASN A 55 -13.56 -0.65 -12.39
C ASN A 55 -13.71 -0.76 -10.87
N PHE A 56 -12.61 -0.99 -10.16
CA PHE A 56 -12.57 -1.00 -8.70
C PHE A 56 -13.11 0.33 -8.13
N MET A 57 -12.66 1.48 -8.64
CA MET A 57 -13.13 2.79 -8.16
C MET A 57 -14.62 3.07 -8.43
N ILE A 58 -15.22 2.46 -9.46
CA ILE A 58 -16.65 2.64 -9.80
C ILE A 58 -17.55 1.75 -8.94
N VAL A 59 -17.08 0.55 -8.59
CA VAL A 59 -17.86 -0.47 -7.86
C VAL A 59 -17.69 -0.33 -6.34
N PHE A 60 -16.63 0.33 -5.89
CA PHE A 60 -16.29 0.53 -4.47
C PHE A 60 -17.41 1.15 -3.64
#